data_AF-A0A356UA45-F1
#
_entry.id   AF-A0A356UA45-F1
#
_cell.length_a   1.000
_cell.length_b   1.000
_cell.length_c   1.000
_cell.angle_alpha   90.00
_cell.angle_beta   90.00
_cell.angle_gamma   90.00
#
_symmetry.space_group_name_H-M   'P 1'
#
loop_
_entity.id
_entity.type
_entity.pdbx_description
1 polymer ?
#
loop_
_entity_poly.entity_id
_entity_poly.type
_entity_poly.pdbx_seq_one_letter_code
_entity_poly.pdbx_strand_id
1 'polypeptide(L)'
;MDIQKQIVNQMLIFSEALVPVNEIAQMPYRPKRFRYEECKSYLEGIGKDIGDFYFNKFTPFSWFAYWRDYVLVDIPAFNPHTLEAMFIAQEIDLETARLQTCLQKGDYTSFFYLIDSRIAPEAYLKLFPQIPDEDKYRLFWYTFSRCNLKLEDFQPEFIHNLKNYRHSQLKLPYDQQNYVEIYRGHILDSPVPQSSSWTLDINTAIYFSRRHQVKGRIYRGKIHKNRVVANVKYRNYKEIICFPEDVEEIEEMHFLSLVDLMPDLERQGIIQQYQSYCPLIKKEFFHKPGGIHGISHTRRVLFLTLILSLMEGLTETDRDLLCHVAIYHDIGRSNDNFDPGHGRESYHKVLQYDLFNGETEQQEIVRFIIENHCISDYEAERLVKDYRVSDPEHLVKLYLVFKDADGLDRIRINDLDVKQLRTPSAHKLLLVARELLEDTQGIVS
;
A
#
# COMPACT_ATOMS: atom_id res chain seq x y z
N MET A 1 11.24 26.43 19.90
CA MET A 1 11.50 26.62 18.46
C MET A 1 10.35 27.44 17.89
N ASP A 2 10.62 28.36 16.97
CA ASP A 2 9.57 29.17 16.34
C ASP A 2 8.86 28.34 15.25
N ILE A 3 7.66 27.84 15.55
CA ILE A 3 6.91 26.86 14.76
C ILE A 3 6.61 27.40 13.35
N GLN A 4 6.14 28.65 13.28
CA GLN A 4 5.76 29.31 12.04
C GLN A 4 6.95 29.45 11.08
N LYS A 5 8.17 29.56 11.62
CA LYS A 5 9.39 29.58 10.82
C LYS A 5 9.82 28.22 10.31
N GLN A 6 9.36 27.11 10.88
CA GLN A 6 9.75 25.76 10.44
C GLN A 6 8.76 25.14 9.46
N ILE A 7 7.49 25.55 9.51
CA ILE A 7 6.42 25.06 8.65
C ILE A 7 6.26 26.02 7.46
N VAL A 8 6.26 25.49 6.24
CA VAL A 8 5.91 26.25 5.04
C VAL A 8 4.39 26.33 4.90
N ASN A 9 3.71 25.20 5.08
CA ASN A 9 2.27 25.07 4.98
C ASN A 9 1.57 25.41 6.30
N GLN A 10 1.22 26.68 6.51
CA GLN A 10 0.59 27.14 7.75
C GLN A 10 -0.74 26.44 8.08
N MET A 11 -1.40 25.80 7.10
CA MET A 11 -2.61 24.99 7.37
C MET A 11 -2.34 23.79 8.28
N LEU A 12 -1.07 23.39 8.49
CA LEU A 12 -0.70 22.36 9.45
C LEU A 12 -0.75 22.82 10.91
N ILE A 13 -0.83 24.13 11.16
CA ILE A 13 -0.99 24.67 12.51
C ILE A 13 -2.47 24.65 12.85
N PHE A 14 -2.95 23.49 13.28
CA PHE A 14 -4.38 23.27 13.55
C PHE A 14 -4.97 24.29 14.53
N SER A 15 -4.19 24.75 15.51
CA SER A 15 -4.63 25.77 16.46
C SER A 15 -5.06 27.09 15.80
N GLU A 16 -4.47 27.48 14.66
CA GLU A 16 -4.83 28.72 13.94
C GLU A 16 -6.21 28.63 13.27
N ALA A 17 -6.75 27.42 13.09
CA ALA A 17 -8.09 27.21 12.55
C ALA A 17 -9.20 27.33 13.61
N LEU A 18 -8.85 27.34 14.90
CA LEU A 18 -9.77 27.34 16.03
C LEU A 18 -10.20 28.77 16.40
N VAL A 19 -11.50 28.98 16.60
CA VAL A 19 -12.06 30.25 17.06
C VAL A 19 -12.63 30.06 18.45
N PRO A 20 -12.20 30.80 19.50
CA PRO A 20 -12.75 30.64 20.84
C PRO A 20 -14.27 30.77 20.86
N VAL A 21 -14.97 29.91 21.62
CA VAL A 21 -16.44 30.00 21.72
C VAL A 21 -16.92 31.33 22.29
N ASN A 22 -16.08 32.01 23.09
CA ASN A 22 -16.34 33.35 23.61
C ASN A 22 -16.51 34.38 22.48
N GLU A 23 -15.75 34.25 21.39
CA GLU A 23 -15.87 35.13 20.22
C GLU A 23 -17.15 34.82 19.44
N ILE A 24 -17.48 33.54 19.27
CA ILE A 24 -18.73 33.11 18.63
C ILE A 24 -19.95 33.62 19.41
N ALA A 25 -19.85 33.71 20.74
CA ALA A 25 -20.90 34.30 21.57
C ALA A 25 -21.15 35.78 21.26
N GLN A 26 -20.16 36.53 20.81
CA GLN A 26 -20.35 37.95 20.46
C GLN A 26 -20.93 38.15 19.05
N MET A 27 -21.06 37.09 18.25
CA MET A 27 -21.58 37.21 16.88
C MET A 27 -23.09 37.44 16.84
N PRO A 28 -23.59 38.30 15.93
CA PRO A 28 -25.03 38.58 15.78
C PRO A 28 -25.83 37.37 15.28
N TYR A 29 -25.19 36.47 14.53
CA TYR A 29 -25.79 35.22 14.06
C TYR A 29 -24.98 34.04 14.57
N ARG A 30 -25.57 33.28 15.50
CA ARG A 30 -24.92 32.12 16.14
C ARG A 30 -25.36 30.80 15.48
N PRO A 31 -24.49 29.78 15.42
CA PRO A 31 -24.87 28.46 14.91
C PRO A 31 -26.06 27.87 15.68
N LYS A 32 -27.00 27.20 15.00
CA LYS A 32 -28.19 26.60 15.64
C LYS A 32 -27.86 25.65 16.80
N ARG A 33 -26.69 25.00 16.75
CA ARG A 33 -26.19 24.02 17.72
C ARG A 33 -25.34 24.63 18.85
N PHE A 34 -25.38 25.95 19.03
CA PHE A 34 -24.58 26.68 20.01
C PHE A 34 -25.47 27.27 21.12
N ARG A 35 -25.18 26.95 22.39
CA ARG A 35 -25.88 27.41 23.60
C ARG A 35 -24.86 27.89 24.64
N TYR A 36 -24.30 29.08 24.41
CA TYR A 36 -23.16 29.59 25.18
C TYR A 36 -23.43 29.73 26.69
N GLU A 37 -24.47 30.46 27.11
CA GLU A 37 -24.70 30.74 28.55
C GLU A 37 -25.03 29.49 29.36
N GLU A 38 -25.80 28.58 28.76
CA GLU A 38 -26.12 27.28 29.35
C GLU A 38 -24.88 26.41 29.51
N CYS A 39 -24.03 26.33 28.46
CA CYS A 39 -22.75 25.64 28.52
C CYS A 39 -21.82 26.25 29.55
N LYS A 40 -21.73 27.59 29.64
CA LYS A 40 -20.88 28.27 30.61
C LYS A 40 -21.23 27.85 32.04
N SER A 41 -22.50 27.93 32.39
CA SER A 41 -22.99 27.53 33.71
C SER A 41 -22.75 26.04 33.99
N TYR A 42 -22.98 25.17 32.99
CA TYR A 42 -22.75 23.73 33.08
C TYR A 42 -21.25 23.41 33.30
N LEU A 43 -20.36 23.99 32.49
CA LEU A 43 -18.91 23.79 32.54
C LEU A 43 -18.32 24.28 33.86
N GLU A 44 -18.73 25.46 34.35
CA GLU A 44 -18.36 25.96 35.68
C GLU A 44 -18.75 24.98 36.78
N GLY A 45 -19.96 24.40 36.70
CA GLY A 45 -20.45 23.40 37.65
C GLY A 45 -19.65 22.09 37.70
N ILE A 46 -18.91 21.77 36.64
CA ILE A 46 -18.06 20.56 36.55
C ILE A 46 -16.55 20.90 36.52
N GLY A 47 -16.18 22.14 36.84
CA GLY A 47 -14.79 22.56 36.97
C GLY A 47 -14.02 22.65 35.64
N LYS A 48 -14.70 22.94 34.52
CA LYS A 48 -14.07 23.17 33.21
C LYS A 48 -14.15 24.64 32.82
N ASP A 49 -13.06 25.15 32.24
CA ASP A 49 -13.01 26.53 31.75
C ASP A 49 -13.57 26.62 30.34
N ILE A 50 -14.56 27.50 30.12
CA ILE A 50 -15.13 27.73 28.79
C ILE A 50 -14.11 28.31 27.80
N GLY A 51 -13.04 28.95 28.30
CA GLY A 51 -11.93 29.47 27.49
C GLY A 51 -11.16 28.41 26.70
N ASP A 52 -11.24 27.14 27.12
CA ASP A 52 -10.57 26.01 26.47
C ASP A 52 -11.43 25.36 25.37
N PHE A 53 -12.58 25.95 25.05
CA PHE A 53 -13.50 25.46 24.03
C PHE A 53 -13.51 26.37 22.81
N TYR A 54 -13.52 25.74 21.64
CA TYR A 54 -13.35 26.38 20.36
C TYR A 54 -14.40 25.91 19.36
N PHE A 55 -14.70 26.77 18.40
CA PHE A 55 -15.42 26.46 17.19
C PHE A 55 -14.41 26.13 16.08
N ASN A 56 -14.63 25.02 15.40
CA ASN A 56 -13.82 24.52 14.30
C ASN A 56 -14.61 24.60 12.99
N LYS A 57 -14.30 25.61 12.19
CA LYS A 57 -15.02 25.93 10.95
C LYS A 57 -14.80 24.94 9.80
N PHE A 58 -13.83 24.04 9.91
CA PHE A 58 -13.38 23.17 8.81
C PHE A 58 -13.62 21.67 9.03
N THR A 59 -14.20 21.26 10.17
CA THR A 59 -14.46 19.84 10.46
C THR A 59 -15.94 19.52 10.27
N PRO A 60 -16.32 18.74 9.25
CA PRO A 60 -17.70 18.27 9.10
C PRO A 60 -18.13 17.46 10.32
N PHE A 61 -19.36 17.66 10.79
CA PHE A 61 -19.99 16.90 11.89
C PHE A 61 -19.43 17.11 13.31
N SER A 62 -18.27 17.77 13.47
CA SER A 62 -17.67 18.17 14.77
C SER A 62 -17.28 19.64 14.76
N TRP A 63 -18.28 20.52 14.91
CA TRP A 63 -18.10 21.97 14.76
C TRP A 63 -17.47 22.66 15.97
N PHE A 64 -17.37 21.96 17.09
CA PHE A 64 -16.75 22.47 18.30
C PHE A 64 -15.67 21.50 18.75
N ALA A 65 -14.73 21.99 19.56
CA ALA A 65 -13.71 21.16 20.17
C ALA A 65 -13.29 21.75 21.51
N TYR A 66 -12.86 20.90 22.43
CA TYR A 66 -11.98 21.29 23.52
C TYR A 66 -10.53 21.21 23.03
N TRP A 67 -9.71 22.23 23.31
CA TRP A 67 -8.28 22.21 23.00
C TRP A 67 -7.46 22.88 24.09
N ARG A 68 -6.63 22.10 24.79
CA ARG A 68 -5.68 22.60 25.78
C ARG A 68 -4.63 21.54 26.10
N ASP A 69 -3.38 21.97 26.33
CA ASP A 69 -2.29 21.12 26.81
C ASP A 69 -2.14 19.80 26.02
N TYR A 70 -2.23 19.90 24.69
CA TYR A 70 -2.15 18.81 23.70
C TYR A 70 -3.32 17.81 23.69
N VAL A 71 -4.38 18.09 24.44
CA VAL A 71 -5.64 17.33 24.37
C VAL A 71 -6.58 18.04 23.40
N LEU A 72 -7.11 17.28 22.45
CA LEU A 72 -8.12 17.73 21.48
C LEU A 72 -9.31 16.78 21.53
N VAL A 73 -10.49 17.29 21.88
CA VAL A 73 -11.72 16.49 21.95
C VAL A 73 -12.78 17.14 21.05
N ASP A 74 -13.29 16.39 20.08
CA ASP A 74 -14.32 16.86 19.15
C ASP A 74 -15.71 16.87 19.80
N ILE A 75 -16.47 17.93 19.53
CA ILE A 75 -17.79 18.19 20.10
C ILE A 75 -18.78 18.51 18.96
N PRO A 76 -19.76 17.63 18.67
CA PRO A 76 -20.71 17.82 17.56
C PRO A 76 -21.65 19.02 17.71
N ALA A 77 -21.98 19.37 18.95
CA ALA A 77 -22.86 20.48 19.29
C ALA A 77 -22.51 21.04 20.67
N PHE A 78 -22.48 22.37 20.78
CA PHE A 78 -22.10 23.04 22.01
C PHE A 78 -23.35 23.42 22.82
N ASN A 79 -23.90 22.42 23.52
CA ASN A 79 -25.01 22.56 24.46
C ASN A 79 -24.82 21.55 25.61
N PRO A 80 -25.37 21.81 26.82
CA PRO A 80 -25.16 20.94 27.99
C PRO A 80 -25.54 19.47 27.75
N HIS A 81 -26.67 19.23 27.07
CA HIS A 81 -27.11 17.87 26.76
C HIS A 81 -26.06 17.07 25.98
N THR A 82 -25.42 17.69 24.99
CA THR A 82 -24.35 17.04 24.21
C THR A 82 -23.09 16.81 25.06
N LEU A 83 -22.68 17.82 25.84
CA LEU A 83 -21.50 17.71 26.70
C LEU A 83 -21.64 16.60 27.75
N GLU A 84 -22.84 16.47 28.31
CA GLU A 84 -23.18 15.45 29.29
C GLU A 84 -23.32 14.05 28.65
N ALA A 85 -24.13 13.93 27.59
CA ALA A 85 -24.42 12.65 26.95
C ALA A 85 -23.19 11.99 26.31
N MET A 86 -22.20 12.80 25.91
CA MET A 86 -20.92 12.32 25.35
C MET A 86 -19.80 12.26 26.39
N PHE A 87 -20.07 12.50 27.68
CA PHE A 87 -19.09 12.44 28.76
C PHE A 87 -17.83 13.28 28.49
N ILE A 88 -18.01 14.48 27.93
CA ILE A 88 -16.89 15.30 27.43
C ILE A 88 -15.89 15.65 28.55
N ALA A 89 -16.37 15.93 29.77
CA ALA A 89 -15.48 16.25 30.87
C ALA A 89 -14.61 15.05 31.29
N GLN A 90 -15.19 13.85 31.34
CA GLN A 90 -14.48 12.62 31.67
C GLN A 90 -13.45 12.28 30.59
N GLU A 91 -13.79 12.47 29.31
CA GLU A 91 -12.87 12.26 28.19
C GLU A 91 -11.68 13.23 28.27
N ILE A 92 -11.94 14.52 28.56
CA ILE A 92 -10.88 15.52 28.76
C ILE A 92 -9.95 15.10 29.90
N ASP A 93 -10.49 14.68 31.04
CA ASP A 93 -9.68 14.28 32.20
C ASP A 93 -8.84 13.03 31.91
N LEU A 94 -9.44 12.04 31.25
CA LEU A 94 -8.75 10.81 30.85
C LEU A 94 -7.59 11.10 29.91
N GLU A 95 -7.83 11.83 28.82
CA GLU A 95 -6.80 12.13 27.82
C GLU A 95 -5.71 13.05 28.37
N THR A 96 -6.09 14.02 29.23
CA THR A 96 -5.12 14.85 29.95
C THR A 96 -4.23 13.99 30.83
N ALA A 97 -4.79 13.10 31.63
CA ALA A 97 -4.01 12.23 32.52
C ALA A 97 -3.05 11.34 31.73
N ARG A 98 -3.49 10.78 30.60
CA ARG A 98 -2.65 9.92 29.73
C ARG A 98 -1.48 10.69 29.15
N LEU A 99 -1.73 11.81 28.48
CA LEU A 99 -0.68 12.59 27.83
C LEU A 99 0.29 13.22 28.83
N GLN A 100 -0.22 13.77 29.95
CA GLN A 100 0.64 14.35 30.98
C GLN A 100 1.49 13.30 31.69
N THR A 101 0.97 12.09 31.90
CA THR A 101 1.78 10.97 32.44
C THR A 101 2.95 10.65 31.52
N CYS A 102 2.74 10.65 30.19
CA CYS A 102 3.83 10.45 29.23
C CYS A 102 4.87 11.57 29.33
N LEU A 103 4.45 12.85 29.35
CA LEU A 103 5.36 13.99 29.45
C LEU A 103 6.16 13.99 30.76
N GLN A 104 5.52 13.71 31.90
CA GLN A 104 6.17 13.62 33.21
C GLN A 104 7.24 12.52 33.26
N LYS A 105 7.00 11.41 32.56
CA LYS A 105 7.95 10.29 32.45
C LYS A 105 9.01 10.50 31.37
N GLY A 106 8.92 11.54 30.56
CA GLY A 106 9.74 11.72 29.36
C GLY A 106 9.49 10.67 28.27
N ASP A 107 8.36 9.96 28.32
CA ASP A 107 7.98 8.93 27.33
C ASP A 107 7.31 9.57 26.11
N TYR A 108 8.14 10.22 25.28
CA TYR A 108 7.68 10.86 24.05
C TYR A 108 7.19 9.85 23.01
N THR A 109 7.63 8.59 23.08
CA THR A 109 7.14 7.55 22.15
C THR A 109 5.67 7.28 22.37
N SER A 110 5.28 6.98 23.60
CA SER A 110 3.87 6.78 23.93
C SER A 110 3.07 8.06 23.73
N PHE A 111 3.63 9.22 24.06
CA PHE A 111 2.97 10.51 23.81
C PHE A 111 2.57 10.68 22.33
N PHE A 112 3.49 10.50 21.38
CA PHE A 112 3.19 10.66 19.95
C PHE A 112 2.31 9.53 19.39
N TYR A 113 2.23 8.38 20.06
CA TYR A 113 1.25 7.33 19.73
C TYR A 113 -0.18 7.70 20.14
N LEU A 114 -0.32 8.47 21.22
CA LEU A 114 -1.61 8.83 21.80
C LEU A 114 -2.20 10.13 21.25
N ILE A 115 -1.37 11.17 21.09
CA ILE A 115 -1.84 12.50 20.69
C ILE A 115 -2.65 12.48 19.39
N ASP A 116 -3.64 13.36 19.25
CA ASP A 116 -4.40 13.52 18.01
C ASP A 116 -3.49 13.97 16.84
N SER A 117 -3.64 13.31 15.69
CA SER A 117 -2.79 13.56 14.51
C SER A 117 -2.90 14.99 13.97
N ARG A 118 -4.00 15.70 14.21
CA ARG A 118 -4.20 17.09 13.75
C ARG A 118 -3.24 18.07 14.43
N ILE A 119 -2.89 17.80 15.69
CA ILE A 119 -2.01 18.66 16.50
C ILE A 119 -0.62 18.05 16.71
N ALA A 120 -0.41 16.80 16.30
CA ALA A 120 0.87 16.11 16.46
C ALA A 120 2.08 16.84 15.82
N PRO A 121 1.98 17.43 14.61
CA PRO A 121 3.10 18.18 14.02
C PRO A 121 3.47 19.40 14.87
N GLU A 122 2.46 20.16 15.30
CA GLU A 122 2.64 21.34 16.15
C GLU A 122 3.24 20.95 17.52
N ALA A 123 2.72 19.89 18.13
CA ALA A 123 3.22 19.37 19.40
C ALA A 123 4.68 18.91 19.29
N TYR A 124 5.06 18.24 18.21
CA TYR A 124 6.45 17.84 17.95
C TYR A 124 7.38 19.05 17.92
N LEU A 125 7.02 20.11 17.20
CA LEU A 125 7.86 21.31 17.10
C LEU A 125 7.94 22.08 18.44
N LYS A 126 6.85 22.10 19.22
CA LYS A 126 6.83 22.69 20.58
C LYS A 126 7.73 21.92 21.55
N LEU A 127 7.63 20.59 21.54
CA LEU A 127 8.36 19.72 22.44
C LEU A 127 9.80 19.42 21.98
N PHE A 128 10.16 19.77 20.74
CA PHE A 128 11.47 19.52 20.15
C PHE A 128 12.66 19.83 21.07
N PRO A 129 12.71 20.95 21.82
CA PRO A 129 13.84 21.22 22.73
C PRO A 129 13.94 20.26 23.93
N GLN A 130 12.85 19.59 24.29
CA GLN A 130 12.75 18.69 25.44
C GLN A 130 12.89 17.21 25.05
N ILE A 131 12.55 16.86 23.81
CA ILE A 131 12.71 15.50 23.27
C ILE A 131 14.21 15.14 23.29
N PRO A 132 14.59 13.96 23.81
CA PRO A 132 15.96 13.46 23.74
C PRO A 132 16.49 13.42 22.31
N ASP A 133 17.76 13.79 22.11
CA ASP A 133 18.39 13.84 20.79
C ASP A 133 18.28 12.52 20.01
N GLU A 134 18.27 11.40 20.72
CA GLU A 134 18.09 10.05 20.15
C GLU A 134 16.71 9.75 19.60
N ASP A 135 15.70 10.45 20.08
CA ASP A 135 14.33 10.22 19.68
C ASP A 135 13.85 11.19 18.60
N LYS A 136 14.44 12.38 18.48
CA LYS A 136 14.03 13.44 17.54
C LYS A 136 13.83 12.91 16.12
N TYR A 137 14.85 12.29 15.53
CA TYR A 137 14.76 11.81 14.15
C TYR A 137 13.63 10.78 13.97
N ARG A 138 13.56 9.77 14.84
CA ARG A 138 12.58 8.69 14.73
C ARG A 138 11.15 9.19 14.96
N LEU A 139 10.94 10.00 16.00
CA LEU A 139 9.62 10.54 16.34
C LEU A 139 9.11 11.49 15.26
N PHE A 140 9.98 12.31 14.66
CA PHE A 140 9.58 13.13 13.52
C PHE A 140 9.05 12.27 12.37
N TRP A 141 9.80 11.25 11.92
CA TRP A 141 9.37 10.44 10.78
C TRP A 141 8.16 9.55 11.09
N TYR A 142 7.97 9.18 12.37
CA TYR A 142 6.72 8.58 12.82
C TYR A 142 5.54 9.55 12.66
N THR A 143 5.67 10.77 13.21
CA THR A 143 4.63 11.81 13.11
C THR A 143 4.35 12.22 11.67
N PHE A 144 5.40 12.42 10.86
CA PHE A 144 5.35 12.68 9.43
C PHE A 144 4.51 11.63 8.70
N SER A 145 4.77 10.35 9.02
CA SER A 145 4.08 9.23 8.42
C SER A 145 2.60 9.15 8.84
N ARG A 146 2.32 9.28 10.14
CA ARG A 146 0.95 9.23 10.67
C ARG A 146 0.07 10.37 10.16
N CYS A 147 0.64 11.56 9.96
CA CYS A 147 -0.11 12.77 9.63
C CYS A 147 -0.20 13.06 8.13
N ASN A 148 0.19 12.13 7.25
CA ASN A 148 0.16 12.34 5.79
C ASN A 148 0.93 13.58 5.30
N LEU A 149 2.01 13.94 6.00
CA LEU A 149 2.82 15.11 5.67
C LEU A 149 3.69 14.86 4.44
N LYS A 150 4.11 15.96 3.82
CA LYS A 150 5.05 16.01 2.70
C LYS A 150 6.32 16.73 3.12
N LEU A 151 7.41 16.51 2.40
CA LEU A 151 8.68 17.18 2.72
C LEU A 151 8.56 18.70 2.57
N GLU A 152 7.80 19.13 1.55
CA GLU A 152 7.56 20.54 1.19
C GLU A 152 6.73 21.30 2.23
N ASP A 153 6.13 20.60 3.20
CA ASP A 153 5.44 21.23 4.31
C ASP A 153 6.42 21.89 5.31
N PHE A 154 7.73 21.60 5.21
CA PHE A 154 8.77 22.04 6.14
C PHE A 154 9.88 22.82 5.44
N GLN A 155 10.54 23.71 6.18
CA GLN A 155 11.75 24.38 5.70
C GLN A 155 12.88 23.36 5.47
N PRO A 156 13.63 23.44 4.35
CA PRO A 156 14.74 22.52 4.08
C PRO A 156 15.80 22.51 5.20
N GLU A 157 16.11 23.67 5.78
CA GLU A 157 17.08 23.79 6.88
C GLU A 157 16.69 22.96 8.11
N PHE A 158 15.39 22.94 8.46
CA PHE A 158 14.87 22.12 9.55
C PHE A 158 15.14 20.64 9.30
N ILE A 159 14.88 20.17 8.08
CA ILE A 159 15.09 18.77 7.69
C ILE A 159 16.59 18.43 7.69
N HIS A 160 17.45 19.33 7.21
CA HIS A 160 18.91 19.15 7.28
C HIS A 160 19.38 19.02 8.73
N ASN A 161 18.89 19.88 9.63
CA ASN A 161 19.21 19.80 11.06
C ASN A 161 18.69 18.50 11.68
N LEU A 162 17.50 18.03 11.27
CA LEU A 162 16.94 16.78 11.75
C LEU A 162 17.83 15.57 11.40
N LYS A 163 18.48 15.56 10.22
CA LYS A 163 19.41 14.49 9.82
C LYS A 163 20.56 14.30 10.83
N ASN A 164 20.97 15.34 11.55
CA ASN A 164 22.06 15.27 12.53
C ASN A 164 21.69 14.44 13.78
N TYR A 165 20.39 14.27 14.06
CA TYR A 165 19.90 13.46 15.17
C TYR A 165 19.72 11.97 14.80
N ARG A 166 20.17 11.56 13.61
CA ARG A 166 20.09 10.17 13.14
C ARG A 166 21.29 9.37 13.65
N HIS A 167 21.05 8.48 14.61
CA HIS A 167 22.11 7.66 15.24
C HIS A 167 22.64 6.51 14.39
N SER A 168 21.84 5.97 13.46
CA SER A 168 22.24 4.85 12.60
C SER A 168 22.07 5.18 11.13
N GLN A 169 22.99 4.69 10.29
CA GLN A 169 22.80 4.76 8.84
C GLN A 169 21.54 4.01 8.41
N LEU A 170 20.89 4.51 7.36
CA LEU A 170 19.74 3.85 6.77
C LEU A 170 20.19 2.55 6.11
N LYS A 171 19.54 1.44 6.48
CA LYS A 171 19.72 0.15 5.81
C LYS A 171 18.92 0.17 4.52
N LEU A 172 19.60 0.37 3.40
CA LEU A 172 19.01 0.48 2.05
C LEU A 172 19.71 -0.51 1.11
N PRO A 173 19.01 -1.08 0.13
CA PRO A 173 19.66 -1.77 -0.97
C PRO A 173 20.40 -0.74 -1.83
N TYR A 174 21.67 -0.98 -2.14
CA TYR A 174 22.47 -0.11 -3.00
C TYR A 174 23.40 -0.92 -3.91
N ASP A 175 23.76 -0.34 -5.04
CA ASP A 175 24.71 -0.92 -6.00
C ASP A 175 26.18 -0.73 -5.58
N GLN A 176 27.11 -1.19 -6.41
CA GLN A 176 28.55 -1.08 -6.14
C GLN A 176 29.03 0.38 -6.02
N GLN A 177 28.31 1.33 -6.63
CA GLN A 177 28.57 2.76 -6.61
C GLN A 177 27.84 3.49 -5.47
N ASN A 178 27.18 2.76 -4.55
CA ASN A 178 26.39 3.29 -3.43
C ASN A 178 25.12 4.05 -3.83
N TYR A 179 24.58 3.78 -5.03
CA TYR A 179 23.28 4.30 -5.45
C TYR A 179 22.15 3.35 -5.11
N VAL A 180 21.02 3.93 -4.71
CA VAL A 180 19.76 3.27 -4.40
C VAL A 180 18.83 3.50 -5.59
N GLU A 181 18.30 2.43 -6.16
CA GLU A 181 17.25 2.49 -7.17
C GLU A 181 15.90 2.77 -6.49
N ILE A 182 15.18 3.76 -7.01
CA ILE A 182 13.90 4.22 -6.47
C ILE A 182 12.88 4.41 -7.58
N TYR A 183 11.60 4.26 -7.24
CA TYR A 183 10.48 4.35 -8.17
C TYR A 183 9.44 5.35 -7.68
N ARG A 184 8.64 5.88 -8.61
CA ARG A 184 7.54 6.78 -8.29
C ARG A 184 6.35 6.57 -9.21
N GLY A 185 5.19 6.37 -8.61
CA GLY A 185 3.90 6.53 -9.28
C GLY A 185 3.51 8.00 -9.30
N HIS A 186 3.22 8.53 -10.48
CA HIS A 186 2.97 9.94 -10.67
C HIS A 186 1.62 10.18 -11.35
N ILE A 187 0.77 10.98 -10.70
CA ILE A 187 -0.51 11.44 -11.25
C ILE A 187 -0.31 12.88 -11.70
N LEU A 188 -0.83 13.21 -12.88
CA LEU A 188 -0.68 14.51 -13.53
C LEU A 188 -1.19 15.64 -12.63
N ASP A 189 -0.26 16.42 -12.08
CA ASP A 189 -0.48 17.74 -11.45
C ASP A 189 0.85 18.42 -11.00
N SER A 190 1.98 17.69 -10.89
CA SER A 190 3.27 18.27 -10.47
C SER A 190 4.46 17.68 -11.23
N PRO A 191 5.54 18.40 -11.57
CA PRO A 191 6.69 17.81 -12.25
C PRO A 191 7.37 16.72 -11.39
N VAL A 192 7.66 15.56 -11.99
CA VAL A 192 8.37 14.45 -11.31
C VAL A 192 9.73 14.87 -10.75
N PRO A 193 10.56 15.67 -11.46
CA PRO A 193 11.84 16.14 -10.91
C PRO A 193 11.71 17.04 -9.68
N GLN A 194 10.50 17.46 -9.30
CA GLN A 194 10.23 18.24 -8.08
C GLN A 194 9.70 17.36 -6.94
N SER A 195 9.71 16.03 -7.09
CA SER A 195 9.10 15.12 -6.13
C SER A 195 10.06 14.67 -5.05
N SER A 196 9.65 14.84 -3.79
CA SER A 196 10.42 14.45 -2.61
C SER A 196 10.16 13.05 -2.06
N SER A 197 9.09 12.38 -2.53
CA SER A 197 8.68 11.05 -2.05
C SER A 197 8.76 10.02 -3.18
N TRP A 198 9.51 8.95 -2.92
CA TRP A 198 9.75 7.83 -3.81
C TRP A 198 9.57 6.51 -3.05
N THR A 199 9.68 5.37 -3.71
CA THR A 199 9.59 4.04 -3.08
C THR A 199 10.71 3.12 -3.55
N LEU A 200 11.13 2.19 -2.69
CA LEU A 200 12.04 1.10 -3.08
C LEU A 200 11.34 -0.03 -3.85
N ASP A 201 10.03 0.06 -4.06
CA ASP A 201 9.21 -1.03 -4.60
C ASP A 201 8.38 -0.56 -5.78
N ILE A 202 8.68 -1.13 -6.95
CA ILE A 202 8.00 -0.79 -8.20
C ILE A 202 6.50 -1.12 -8.15
N ASN A 203 6.08 -2.14 -7.39
CA ASN A 203 4.66 -2.46 -7.23
C ASN A 203 3.93 -1.32 -6.50
N THR A 204 4.60 -0.69 -5.54
CA THR A 204 4.08 0.49 -4.84
C THR A 204 4.01 1.69 -5.77
N ALA A 205 4.99 1.87 -6.65
CA ALA A 205 4.94 2.92 -7.68
C ALA A 205 3.76 2.71 -8.65
N ILE A 206 3.54 1.48 -9.11
CA ILE A 206 2.41 1.12 -9.99
C ILE A 206 1.06 1.35 -9.28
N TYR A 207 0.97 1.05 -7.98
CA TYR A 207 -0.22 1.38 -7.20
C TYR A 207 -0.53 2.88 -7.22
N PHE A 208 0.48 3.71 -6.93
CA PHE A 208 0.28 5.15 -6.84
C PHE A 208 0.06 5.81 -8.19
N SER A 209 0.52 5.23 -9.30
CA SER A 209 0.23 5.77 -10.64
C SER A 209 -1.24 5.60 -11.06
N ARG A 210 -2.00 4.70 -10.41
CA ARG A 210 -3.42 4.47 -10.72
C ARG A 210 -4.39 4.89 -9.61
N ARG A 211 -3.88 5.53 -8.56
CA ARG A 211 -4.73 6.04 -7.47
C ARG A 211 -5.76 7.02 -8.08
N HIS A 212 -7.03 6.85 -7.74
CA HIS A 212 -8.15 7.66 -8.24
C HIS A 212 -8.53 7.44 -9.73
N GLN A 213 -8.16 6.30 -10.34
CA GLN A 213 -8.55 5.95 -11.73
C GLN A 213 -8.03 6.92 -12.81
N VAL A 214 -7.09 7.80 -12.47
CA VAL A 214 -6.39 8.67 -13.43
C VAL A 214 -5.21 7.89 -14.02
N LYS A 215 -4.99 7.99 -15.34
CA LYS A 215 -3.81 7.41 -16.00
C LYS A 215 -2.56 8.16 -15.56
N GLY A 216 -1.88 7.65 -14.54
CA GLY A 216 -0.57 8.13 -14.14
C GLY A 216 0.56 7.49 -14.92
N ARG A 217 1.77 7.89 -14.58
CA ARG A 217 3.04 7.42 -15.16
C ARG A 217 3.91 6.83 -14.06
N ILE A 218 4.81 5.92 -14.43
CA ILE A 218 5.77 5.32 -13.51
C ILE A 218 7.16 5.82 -13.89
N TYR A 219 7.94 6.22 -12.90
CA TYR A 219 9.31 6.68 -13.09
C TYR A 219 10.26 5.84 -12.27
N ARG A 220 11.47 5.64 -12.82
CA ARG A 220 12.65 5.13 -12.11
C ARG A 220 13.64 6.27 -11.97
N GLY A 221 14.37 6.28 -10.86
CA GLY A 221 15.51 7.17 -10.64
C GLY A 221 16.54 6.51 -9.73
N LYS A 222 17.67 7.18 -9.55
CA LYS A 222 18.73 6.77 -8.63
C LYS A 222 19.06 7.87 -7.66
N ILE A 223 19.42 7.48 -6.43
CA ILE A 223 19.89 8.42 -5.42
C ILE A 223 21.08 7.82 -4.67
N HIS A 224 22.14 8.60 -4.48
CA HIS A 224 23.25 8.16 -3.66
C HIS A 224 22.78 7.93 -2.21
N LYS A 225 23.11 6.79 -1.59
CA LYS A 225 22.56 6.36 -0.29
C LYS A 225 22.70 7.38 0.84
N ASN A 226 23.74 8.22 0.79
CA ASN A 226 24.01 9.25 1.79
C ASN A 226 23.10 10.50 1.63
N ARG A 227 22.49 10.72 0.47
CA ARG A 227 21.59 11.85 0.20
C ARG A 227 20.16 11.57 0.69
N VAL A 228 19.78 10.29 0.79
CA VAL A 228 18.48 9.85 1.31
C VAL A 228 18.18 10.48 2.68
N VAL A 229 17.05 11.20 2.75
CA VAL A 229 16.59 11.91 3.94
C VAL A 229 16.01 10.92 4.95
N ALA A 230 15.10 10.06 4.51
CA ALA A 230 14.47 9.05 5.36
C ALA A 230 14.00 7.83 4.57
N ASN A 231 13.91 6.71 5.29
CA ASN A 231 13.17 5.52 4.89
C ASN A 231 12.00 5.37 5.85
N VAL A 232 10.80 5.74 5.39
CA VAL A 232 9.57 5.80 6.19
C VAL A 232 8.95 4.41 6.22
N LYS A 233 9.13 3.72 7.36
CA LYS A 233 8.70 2.33 7.54
C LYS A 233 7.26 2.14 8.00
N TYR A 234 6.61 3.20 8.47
CA TYR A 234 5.30 3.11 9.13
C TYR A 234 4.13 3.03 8.15
N ARG A 235 4.36 3.39 6.89
CA ARG A 235 3.47 3.10 5.76
C ARG A 235 4.09 1.93 5.02
N ASN A 236 3.35 0.86 4.77
CA ASN A 236 3.83 -0.34 4.06
C ASN A 236 4.09 -0.08 2.55
N TYR A 237 4.80 1.00 2.24
CA TYR A 237 5.08 1.54 0.91
C TYR A 237 6.59 1.59 0.63
N LYS A 238 7.44 1.19 1.61
CA LYS A 238 8.91 1.28 1.50
C LYS A 238 9.34 2.69 1.02
N GLU A 239 8.72 3.71 1.61
CA GLU A 239 8.80 5.11 1.18
C GLU A 239 10.19 5.70 1.48
N ILE A 240 10.76 6.34 0.48
CA ILE A 240 12.02 7.09 0.54
C ILE A 240 11.70 8.56 0.41
N ILE A 241 12.18 9.34 1.38
CA ILE A 241 12.15 10.80 1.32
C ILE A 241 13.52 11.30 0.91
N CYS A 242 13.55 12.24 -0.03
CA CYS A 242 14.75 12.90 -0.53
C CYS A 242 14.44 14.33 -0.96
N PHE A 243 15.47 15.16 -1.07
CA PHE A 243 15.33 16.43 -1.77
C PHE A 243 15.26 16.16 -3.28
N PRO A 244 14.40 16.87 -4.04
CA PRO A 244 14.20 16.56 -5.45
C PRO A 244 15.48 16.61 -6.30
N GLU A 245 16.38 17.56 -6.01
CA GLU A 245 17.65 17.76 -6.69
C GLU A 245 18.67 16.62 -6.47
N ASP A 246 18.46 15.76 -5.48
CA ASP A 246 19.35 14.64 -5.17
C ASP A 246 19.08 13.40 -6.02
N VAL A 247 17.97 13.38 -6.77
CA VAL A 247 17.58 12.24 -7.63
C VAL A 247 18.14 12.44 -9.03
N GLU A 248 18.90 11.44 -9.48
CA GLU A 248 19.61 11.40 -10.74
C GLU A 248 18.98 10.35 -11.68
N GLU A 249 19.26 10.45 -12.98
CA GLU A 249 18.84 9.47 -14.00
C GLU A 249 17.33 9.16 -13.97
N ILE A 250 16.49 10.19 -13.83
CA ILE A 250 15.04 10.02 -13.85
C ILE A 250 14.57 9.65 -15.26
N GLU A 251 13.95 8.48 -15.39
CA GLU A 251 13.40 7.98 -16.64
C GLU A 251 11.95 7.50 -16.44
N GLU A 252 11.14 7.68 -17.49
CA GLU A 252 9.78 7.15 -17.52
C GLU A 252 9.83 5.66 -17.89
N MET A 253 9.15 4.83 -17.10
CA MET A 253 9.01 3.41 -17.35
C MET A 253 7.71 3.16 -18.12
N HIS A 254 7.79 2.37 -19.19
CA HIS A 254 6.64 2.00 -20.00
C HIS A 254 6.23 0.55 -19.73
N PHE A 255 4.98 0.38 -19.28
CA PHE A 255 4.32 -0.90 -19.10
C PHE A 255 3.12 -1.00 -20.02
N LEU A 256 2.77 -2.22 -20.41
CA LEU A 256 1.54 -2.48 -21.13
C LEU A 256 0.38 -2.37 -20.13
N SER A 257 -0.68 -1.67 -20.53
CA SER A 257 -1.98 -1.72 -19.87
C SER A 257 -2.92 -2.68 -20.58
N LEU A 258 -4.02 -3.05 -19.93
CA LEU A 258 -5.09 -3.82 -20.54
C LEU A 258 -5.68 -3.10 -21.76
N VAL A 259 -5.76 -1.76 -21.72
CA VAL A 259 -6.23 -0.96 -22.86
C VAL A 259 -5.30 -1.08 -24.06
N ASP A 260 -3.98 -1.11 -23.82
CA ASP A 260 -3.00 -1.27 -24.90
C ASP A 260 -3.08 -2.68 -25.53
N LEU A 261 -3.38 -3.69 -24.71
CA LEU A 261 -3.43 -5.09 -25.15
C LEU A 261 -4.78 -5.52 -25.74
N MET A 262 -5.91 -4.96 -25.29
CA MET A 262 -7.24 -5.48 -25.60
C MET A 262 -7.52 -5.69 -27.09
N PRO A 263 -7.18 -4.74 -27.99
CA PRO A 263 -7.45 -4.92 -29.42
C PRO A 263 -6.73 -6.14 -30.02
N ASP A 264 -5.52 -6.42 -29.55
CA ASP A 264 -4.73 -7.57 -29.98
C ASP A 264 -5.28 -8.86 -29.37
N LEU A 265 -5.66 -8.86 -28.09
CA LEU A 265 -6.27 -10.01 -27.42
C LEU A 265 -7.60 -10.42 -28.06
N GLU A 266 -8.44 -9.45 -28.44
CA GLU A 266 -9.70 -9.70 -29.15
C GLU A 266 -9.44 -10.26 -30.55
N ARG A 267 -8.56 -9.62 -31.32
CA ARG A 267 -8.23 -10.06 -32.69
C ARG A 267 -7.65 -11.48 -32.73
N GLN A 268 -6.84 -11.85 -31.74
CA GLN A 268 -6.22 -13.17 -31.64
C GLN A 268 -7.12 -14.22 -30.95
N GLY A 269 -8.37 -13.87 -30.60
CA GLY A 269 -9.32 -14.80 -29.98
C GLY A 269 -9.00 -15.16 -28.53
N ILE A 270 -8.07 -14.46 -27.87
CA ILE A 270 -7.67 -14.74 -26.48
C ILE A 270 -8.83 -14.52 -25.51
N ILE A 271 -9.64 -13.48 -25.73
CA ILE A 271 -10.82 -13.20 -24.89
C ILE A 271 -11.85 -14.34 -24.97
N GLN A 272 -12.06 -14.89 -26.17
CA GLN A 272 -12.98 -16.01 -26.38
C GLN A 272 -12.46 -17.29 -25.72
N GLN A 273 -11.16 -17.56 -25.82
CA GLN A 273 -10.52 -18.68 -25.11
C GLN A 273 -10.65 -18.53 -23.60
N TYR A 274 -10.34 -17.34 -23.06
CA TYR A 274 -10.51 -17.08 -21.63
C TYR A 274 -11.94 -17.39 -21.16
N GLN A 275 -12.95 -16.94 -21.91
CA GLN A 275 -14.36 -17.20 -21.62
C GLN A 275 -14.71 -18.70 -21.73
N SER A 276 -14.10 -19.46 -22.64
CA SER A 276 -14.36 -20.90 -22.77
C SER A 276 -13.73 -21.73 -21.64
N TYR A 277 -12.60 -21.29 -21.08
CA TYR A 277 -11.94 -21.97 -19.95
C TYR A 277 -12.54 -21.62 -18.59
N CYS A 278 -13.08 -20.40 -18.41
CA CYS A 278 -13.64 -19.95 -17.13
C CYS A 278 -14.66 -20.92 -16.47
N PRO A 279 -15.59 -21.55 -17.21
CA PRO A 279 -16.53 -22.54 -16.65
C PRO A 279 -15.88 -23.78 -16.02
N LEU A 280 -14.61 -24.06 -16.32
CA LEU A 280 -13.86 -25.18 -15.73
C LEU A 280 -13.36 -24.86 -14.31
N ILE A 281 -13.32 -23.59 -13.91
CA ILE A 281 -12.94 -23.16 -12.55
C ILE A 281 -14.13 -23.38 -11.61
N LYS A 282 -14.23 -24.59 -11.05
CA LYS A 282 -15.34 -24.97 -10.18
C LYS A 282 -15.02 -24.82 -8.71
N LYS A 283 -15.94 -24.21 -7.95
CA LYS A 283 -15.77 -23.91 -6.52
C LYS A 283 -15.50 -25.16 -5.68
N GLU A 284 -16.08 -26.30 -6.05
CA GLU A 284 -15.96 -27.57 -5.33
C GLU A 284 -14.53 -28.13 -5.28
N PHE A 285 -13.63 -27.68 -6.17
CA PHE A 285 -12.24 -28.16 -6.19
C PHE A 285 -11.34 -27.42 -5.18
N PHE A 286 -11.75 -26.25 -4.70
CA PHE A 286 -10.92 -25.39 -3.84
C PHE A 286 -11.27 -25.54 -2.37
N HIS A 287 -10.26 -25.53 -1.50
CA HIS A 287 -10.44 -25.53 -0.04
C HIS A 287 -11.19 -24.28 0.46
N LYS A 288 -10.83 -23.09 -0.04
CA LYS A 288 -11.49 -21.82 0.24
C LYS A 288 -11.74 -21.07 -1.08
N PRO A 289 -12.89 -21.29 -1.75
CA PRO A 289 -13.13 -20.75 -3.09
C PRO A 289 -13.10 -19.21 -3.16
N GLY A 290 -13.46 -18.53 -2.07
CA GLY A 290 -13.37 -17.06 -1.94
C GLY A 290 -12.08 -16.57 -1.25
N GLY A 291 -11.13 -17.46 -0.98
CA GLY A 291 -9.86 -17.14 -0.34
C GLY A 291 -8.80 -16.63 -1.32
N ILE A 292 -7.61 -16.36 -0.79
CA ILE A 292 -6.47 -15.82 -1.56
C ILE A 292 -5.92 -16.77 -2.64
N HIS A 293 -6.24 -18.08 -2.54
CA HIS A 293 -5.92 -19.14 -3.51
C HIS A 293 -7.17 -19.64 -4.26
N GLY A 294 -8.26 -18.86 -4.22
CA GLY A 294 -9.56 -19.26 -4.74
C GLY A 294 -9.80 -18.92 -6.21
N ILE A 295 -11.08 -18.77 -6.55
CA ILE A 295 -11.57 -18.57 -7.92
C ILE A 295 -10.98 -17.30 -8.55
N SER A 296 -10.97 -16.18 -7.82
CA SER A 296 -10.49 -14.90 -8.37
C SER A 296 -8.98 -14.94 -8.68
N HIS A 297 -8.18 -15.63 -7.87
CA HIS A 297 -6.76 -15.86 -8.15
C HIS A 297 -6.59 -16.70 -9.42
N THR A 298 -7.29 -17.84 -9.47
CA THR A 298 -7.25 -18.76 -10.61
C THR A 298 -7.63 -18.06 -11.92
N ARG A 299 -8.67 -17.22 -11.92
CA ARG A 299 -9.09 -16.43 -13.09
C ARG A 299 -8.02 -15.45 -13.56
N ARG A 300 -7.39 -14.73 -12.64
CA ARG A 300 -6.31 -13.79 -12.98
C ARG A 300 -5.09 -14.53 -13.53
N VAL A 301 -4.68 -15.64 -12.91
CA VAL A 301 -3.57 -16.48 -13.40
C VAL A 301 -3.90 -17.07 -14.78
N LEU A 302 -5.12 -17.55 -15.00
CA LEU A 302 -5.56 -18.05 -16.31
C LEU A 302 -5.46 -16.96 -17.39
N PHE A 303 -5.91 -15.74 -17.10
CA PHE A 303 -5.85 -14.67 -18.09
C PHE A 303 -4.42 -14.20 -18.35
N LEU A 304 -3.60 -14.05 -17.30
CA LEU A 304 -2.17 -13.74 -17.42
C LEU A 304 -1.41 -14.82 -18.20
N THR A 305 -1.77 -16.09 -18.00
CA THR A 305 -1.22 -17.23 -18.73
C THR A 305 -1.51 -17.13 -20.23
N LEU A 306 -2.74 -16.79 -20.60
CA LEU A 306 -3.12 -16.59 -22.01
C LEU A 306 -2.38 -15.41 -22.64
N ILE A 307 -2.26 -14.27 -21.94
CA ILE A 307 -1.53 -13.10 -22.41
C ILE A 307 -0.05 -13.43 -22.61
N LEU A 308 0.60 -14.04 -21.62
CA LEU A 308 2.01 -14.44 -21.71
C LEU A 308 2.24 -15.47 -22.82
N SER A 309 1.34 -16.45 -22.97
CA SER A 309 1.43 -17.44 -24.05
C SER A 309 1.42 -16.78 -25.43
N LEU A 310 0.57 -15.76 -25.63
CA LEU A 310 0.55 -14.99 -26.87
C LEU A 310 1.86 -14.20 -27.07
N MET A 311 2.34 -13.51 -26.03
CA MET A 311 3.54 -12.67 -26.11
C MET A 311 4.83 -13.47 -26.32
N GLU A 312 4.90 -14.69 -25.78
CA GLU A 312 6.04 -15.61 -25.92
C GLU A 312 5.95 -16.50 -27.17
N GLY A 313 4.95 -16.27 -28.01
CA GLY A 313 4.74 -16.97 -29.28
C GLY A 313 4.49 -18.47 -29.11
N LEU A 314 3.82 -18.87 -28.03
CA LEU A 314 3.47 -20.28 -27.79
C LEU A 314 2.39 -20.75 -28.75
N THR A 315 2.41 -22.05 -29.05
CA THR A 315 1.40 -22.67 -29.94
C THR A 315 0.03 -22.73 -29.26
N GLU A 316 -1.02 -23.04 -30.02
CA GLU A 316 -2.35 -23.24 -29.44
C GLU A 316 -2.38 -24.43 -28.48
N THR A 317 -1.66 -25.51 -28.81
CA THR A 317 -1.51 -26.68 -27.94
C THR A 317 -0.82 -26.30 -26.63
N ASP A 318 0.30 -25.59 -26.68
CA ASP A 318 1.01 -25.13 -25.48
C ASP A 318 0.11 -24.28 -24.58
N ARG A 319 -0.63 -23.37 -25.21
CA ARG A 319 -1.56 -22.48 -24.51
C ARG A 319 -2.70 -23.26 -23.86
N ASP A 320 -3.24 -24.28 -24.53
CA ASP A 320 -4.25 -25.18 -23.95
C ASP A 320 -3.73 -25.93 -22.72
N LEU A 321 -2.51 -26.48 -22.79
CA LEU A 321 -1.87 -27.14 -21.63
C LEU A 321 -1.75 -26.16 -20.46
N LEU A 322 -1.24 -24.95 -20.72
CA LEU A 322 -1.06 -23.94 -19.70
C LEU A 322 -2.37 -23.43 -19.09
N CYS A 323 -3.46 -23.37 -19.85
CA CYS A 323 -4.79 -23.05 -19.32
C CYS A 323 -5.25 -24.09 -18.29
N HIS A 324 -5.08 -25.38 -18.59
CA HIS A 324 -5.43 -26.45 -17.64
C HIS A 324 -4.54 -26.41 -16.39
N VAL A 325 -3.23 -26.16 -16.56
CA VAL A 325 -2.33 -25.91 -15.43
C VAL A 325 -2.85 -24.75 -14.58
N ALA A 326 -3.17 -23.61 -15.17
CA ALA A 326 -3.66 -22.44 -14.45
C ALA A 326 -4.94 -22.72 -13.64
N ILE A 327 -5.91 -23.43 -14.22
CA ILE A 327 -7.17 -23.76 -13.56
C ILE A 327 -6.93 -24.68 -12.34
N TYR A 328 -5.97 -25.61 -12.43
CA TYR A 328 -5.84 -26.70 -11.47
C TYR A 328 -4.63 -26.60 -10.53
N HIS A 329 -3.69 -25.68 -10.72
CA HIS A 329 -2.43 -25.67 -9.96
C HIS A 329 -2.60 -25.62 -8.43
N ASP A 330 -3.63 -24.93 -7.92
CA ASP A 330 -3.84 -24.67 -6.50
C ASP A 330 -4.95 -25.52 -5.84
N ILE A 331 -5.61 -26.43 -6.58
CA ILE A 331 -6.76 -27.21 -6.05
C ILE A 331 -6.36 -28.21 -4.95
N GLY A 332 -5.09 -28.58 -4.86
CA GLY A 332 -4.51 -29.45 -3.84
C GLY A 332 -4.31 -28.79 -2.48
N ARG A 333 -4.49 -27.46 -2.36
CA ARG A 333 -4.32 -26.75 -1.09
C ARG A 333 -5.34 -27.21 -0.05
N SER A 334 -4.88 -27.34 1.19
CA SER A 334 -5.70 -27.65 2.37
C SER A 334 -5.74 -26.53 3.41
N ASN A 335 -4.93 -25.49 3.20
CA ASN A 335 -4.80 -24.30 4.04
C ASN A 335 -4.10 -23.17 3.26
N ASP A 336 -3.97 -21.98 3.87
CA ASP A 336 -3.37 -20.78 3.25
C ASP A 336 -1.87 -20.58 3.62
N ASN A 337 -1.23 -21.54 4.29
CA ASN A 337 0.18 -21.42 4.69
C ASN A 337 1.13 -21.87 3.57
N PHE A 338 2.44 -21.76 3.84
CA PHE A 338 3.47 -22.39 3.03
C PHE A 338 3.29 -23.92 3.03
N ASP A 339 3.08 -24.48 1.84
CA ASP A 339 2.83 -25.90 1.63
C ASP A 339 3.59 -26.33 0.36
N PRO A 340 4.76 -26.98 0.45
CA PRO A 340 5.49 -27.43 -0.74
C PRO A 340 4.88 -28.69 -1.37
N GLY A 341 3.84 -29.29 -0.77
CA GLY A 341 3.18 -30.50 -1.25
C GLY A 341 1.94 -30.26 -2.11
N HIS A 342 1.33 -29.07 -2.04
CA HIS A 342 0.03 -28.83 -2.70
C HIS A 342 0.05 -29.05 -4.21
N GLY A 343 1.17 -28.81 -4.91
CA GLY A 343 1.27 -29.11 -6.35
C GLY A 343 1.02 -30.59 -6.66
N ARG A 344 1.58 -31.51 -5.86
CA ARG A 344 1.35 -32.96 -6.03
C ARG A 344 -0.10 -33.35 -5.73
N GLU A 345 -0.66 -32.80 -4.67
CA GLU A 345 -2.07 -33.00 -4.32
C GLU A 345 -3.01 -32.43 -5.39
N SER A 346 -2.64 -31.31 -6.02
CA SER A 346 -3.39 -30.73 -7.15
C SER A 346 -3.45 -31.70 -8.31
N TYR A 347 -2.31 -32.27 -8.71
CA TYR A 347 -2.29 -33.24 -9.80
C TYR A 347 -3.00 -34.56 -9.45
N HIS A 348 -2.89 -35.02 -8.19
CA HIS A 348 -3.69 -36.15 -7.71
C HIS A 348 -5.19 -35.91 -7.89
N LYS A 349 -5.69 -34.70 -7.61
CA LYS A 349 -7.09 -34.32 -7.86
C LYS A 349 -7.42 -34.25 -9.36
N VAL A 350 -6.50 -33.79 -10.21
CA VAL A 350 -6.67 -33.81 -11.66
C VAL A 350 -6.95 -35.23 -12.16
N LEU A 351 -6.18 -36.22 -11.68
CA LEU A 351 -6.39 -37.63 -12.00
C LEU A 351 -7.69 -38.18 -11.38
N GLN A 352 -7.94 -37.89 -10.10
CA GLN A 352 -9.10 -38.40 -9.36
C GLN A 352 -10.43 -37.98 -10.00
N TYR A 353 -10.50 -36.75 -10.50
CA TYR A 353 -11.71 -36.17 -11.07
C TYR A 353 -11.73 -36.14 -12.61
N ASP A 354 -10.75 -36.77 -13.26
CA ASP A 354 -10.62 -36.84 -14.72
C ASP A 354 -10.70 -35.44 -15.38
N LEU A 355 -9.95 -34.48 -14.84
CA LEU A 355 -10.06 -33.06 -15.21
C LEU A 355 -9.26 -32.67 -16.46
N PHE A 356 -8.39 -33.56 -16.94
CA PHE A 356 -7.58 -33.32 -18.13
C PHE A 356 -7.35 -34.63 -18.89
N ASN A 357 -7.65 -34.62 -20.19
CA ASN A 357 -7.50 -35.78 -21.06
C ASN A 357 -6.70 -35.40 -22.31
N GLY A 358 -5.38 -35.37 -22.17
CA GLY A 358 -4.41 -35.19 -23.26
C GLY A 358 -3.66 -36.47 -23.59
N GLU A 359 -2.82 -36.42 -24.62
CA GLU A 359 -1.87 -37.48 -24.95
C GLU A 359 -0.83 -37.67 -23.83
N THR A 360 -0.12 -38.80 -23.82
CA THR A 360 0.83 -39.15 -22.74
C THR A 360 1.86 -38.06 -22.47
N GLU A 361 2.41 -37.43 -23.51
CA GLU A 361 3.39 -36.36 -23.34
C GLU A 361 2.75 -35.08 -22.79
N GLN A 362 1.55 -34.72 -23.25
CA GLN A 362 0.78 -33.59 -22.73
C GLN A 362 0.42 -33.76 -21.25
N GLN A 363 0.05 -34.99 -20.85
CA GLN A 363 -0.21 -35.32 -19.45
C GLN A 363 1.04 -35.12 -18.58
N GLU A 364 2.22 -35.52 -19.06
CA GLU A 364 3.48 -35.34 -18.35
C GLU A 364 3.92 -33.88 -18.26
N ILE A 365 3.65 -33.06 -19.30
CA ILE A 365 3.86 -31.61 -19.26
C ILE A 365 2.96 -30.97 -18.18
N VAL A 366 1.65 -31.23 -18.23
CA VAL A 366 0.69 -30.69 -17.23
C VAL A 366 1.07 -31.14 -15.82
N ARG A 367 1.45 -32.41 -15.68
CA ARG A 367 1.91 -32.98 -14.41
C ARG A 367 3.13 -32.26 -13.87
N PHE A 368 4.18 -32.12 -14.67
CA PHE A 368 5.41 -31.47 -14.24
C PHE A 368 5.14 -30.06 -13.75
N ILE A 369 4.38 -29.27 -14.52
CA ILE A 369 4.16 -27.86 -14.17
C ILE A 369 3.32 -27.75 -12.89
N ILE A 370 2.22 -28.50 -12.78
CA ILE A 370 1.37 -28.49 -11.57
C ILE A 370 2.14 -28.99 -10.34
N GLU A 371 2.85 -30.12 -10.43
CA GLU A 371 3.55 -30.69 -9.28
C GLU A 371 4.67 -29.76 -8.76
N ASN A 372 5.31 -28.99 -9.64
CA ASN A 372 6.54 -28.26 -9.32
C ASN A 372 6.43 -26.72 -9.36
N HIS A 373 5.24 -26.15 -9.57
CA HIS A 373 5.09 -24.68 -9.60
C HIS A 373 5.43 -24.01 -8.27
N CYS A 374 5.23 -24.73 -7.16
CA CYS A 374 5.41 -24.23 -5.80
C CYS A 374 6.82 -24.35 -5.22
N ILE A 375 7.74 -25.02 -5.92
CA ILE A 375 9.15 -25.20 -5.51
C ILE A 375 10.08 -24.24 -6.27
N SER A 376 11.35 -24.19 -5.89
CA SER A 376 12.33 -23.32 -6.56
C SER A 376 12.65 -23.82 -7.97
N ASP A 377 13.02 -22.89 -8.87
CA ASP A 377 13.34 -23.23 -10.26
C ASP A 377 14.51 -24.24 -10.33
N TYR A 378 15.50 -24.06 -9.46
CA TYR A 378 16.63 -24.98 -9.31
C TYR A 378 16.21 -26.41 -8.94
N GLU A 379 15.22 -26.58 -8.06
CA GLU A 379 14.71 -27.90 -7.70
C GLU A 379 13.90 -28.51 -8.86
N ALA A 380 13.04 -27.72 -9.51
CA ALA A 380 12.21 -28.18 -10.62
C ALA A 380 13.05 -28.63 -11.83
N GLU A 381 14.10 -27.88 -12.20
CA GLU A 381 15.01 -28.24 -13.30
C GLU A 381 15.65 -29.62 -13.09
N ARG A 382 15.95 -30.01 -11.86
CA ARG A 382 16.55 -31.32 -11.55
C ARG A 382 15.57 -32.48 -11.66
N LEU A 383 14.27 -32.19 -11.57
CA LEU A 383 13.19 -33.17 -11.66
C LEU A 383 12.72 -33.39 -13.10
N VAL A 384 13.05 -32.50 -14.05
CA VAL A 384 12.63 -32.61 -15.47
C VAL A 384 12.87 -34.00 -16.05
N LYS A 385 14.03 -34.61 -15.78
CA LYS A 385 14.41 -35.95 -16.25
C LYS A 385 13.50 -37.09 -15.75
N ASP A 386 12.73 -36.85 -14.70
CA ASP A 386 11.83 -37.84 -14.10
C ASP A 386 10.46 -37.88 -14.83
N TYR A 387 10.26 -36.97 -15.80
CA TYR A 387 9.04 -36.86 -16.61
C TYR A 387 9.31 -37.29 -18.05
N ARG A 388 8.33 -37.97 -18.64
CA ARG A 388 8.46 -38.60 -19.97
C ARG A 388 8.06 -37.63 -21.07
N VAL A 389 8.92 -36.66 -21.34
CA VAL A 389 8.76 -35.69 -22.45
C VAL A 389 9.90 -35.86 -23.46
N SER A 390 9.60 -35.63 -24.74
CA SER A 390 10.56 -35.70 -25.84
C SER A 390 11.41 -34.43 -25.93
N ASP A 391 10.87 -33.29 -25.50
CA ASP A 391 11.54 -31.99 -25.48
C ASP A 391 11.55 -31.37 -24.06
N PRO A 392 12.59 -31.66 -23.25
CA PRO A 392 12.78 -31.06 -21.93
C PRO A 392 12.90 -29.53 -21.93
N GLU A 393 13.46 -28.94 -22.99
CA GLU A 393 13.65 -27.48 -23.07
C GLU A 393 12.30 -26.77 -23.27
N HIS A 394 11.45 -27.33 -24.12
CA HIS A 394 10.08 -26.87 -24.30
C HIS A 394 9.25 -27.00 -23.01
N LEU A 395 9.36 -28.12 -22.29
CA LEU A 395 8.73 -28.29 -20.98
C LEU A 395 9.14 -27.18 -20.00
N VAL A 396 10.45 -26.90 -19.89
CA VAL A 396 10.96 -25.83 -19.03
C VAL A 396 10.44 -24.47 -19.49
N LYS A 397 10.37 -24.19 -20.80
CA LYS A 397 9.80 -22.94 -21.31
C LYS A 397 8.35 -22.74 -20.83
N LEU A 398 7.50 -23.77 -20.96
CA LEU A 398 6.10 -23.70 -20.51
C LEU A 398 6.01 -23.50 -18.98
N TYR A 399 6.84 -24.21 -18.22
CA TYR A 399 6.94 -24.06 -16.77
C TYR A 399 7.26 -22.62 -16.35
N LEU A 400 8.26 -21.99 -16.98
CA LEU A 400 8.68 -20.63 -16.64
C LEU A 400 7.58 -19.61 -16.98
N VAL A 401 6.89 -19.77 -18.12
CA VAL A 401 5.75 -18.93 -18.51
C VAL A 401 4.63 -19.03 -17.47
N PHE A 402 4.29 -20.24 -17.04
CA PHE A 402 3.27 -20.44 -16.02
C PHE A 402 3.66 -19.79 -14.67
N LYS A 403 4.90 -19.99 -14.23
CA LYS A 403 5.38 -19.40 -12.97
C LYS A 403 5.37 -17.89 -12.97
N ASP A 404 5.59 -17.26 -14.12
CA ASP A 404 5.44 -15.82 -14.24
C ASP A 404 3.98 -15.38 -14.16
N ALA A 405 3.04 -16.13 -14.73
CA ALA A 405 1.61 -15.84 -14.62
C ALA A 405 1.13 -15.91 -13.15
N ASP A 406 1.49 -16.97 -12.43
CA ASP A 406 1.21 -17.10 -10.99
C ASP A 406 1.95 -16.03 -10.17
N GLY A 407 3.22 -15.80 -10.49
CA GLY A 407 4.10 -14.80 -9.88
C GLY A 407 3.52 -13.39 -9.96
N LEU A 408 3.06 -12.97 -11.15
CA LEU A 408 2.44 -11.67 -11.37
C LEU A 408 1.20 -11.47 -10.47
N ASP A 409 0.39 -12.50 -10.26
CA ASP A 409 -0.79 -12.40 -9.39
C ASP A 409 -0.47 -12.35 -7.89
N ARG A 410 0.79 -12.52 -7.48
CA ARG A 410 1.22 -12.32 -6.07
C ARG A 410 1.07 -10.88 -5.60
N ILE A 411 0.85 -9.94 -6.53
CA ILE A 411 0.45 -8.57 -6.21
C ILE A 411 -0.82 -8.52 -5.32
N ARG A 412 -1.69 -9.55 -5.40
CA ARG A 412 -2.90 -9.70 -4.56
C ARG A 412 -2.61 -9.77 -3.05
N ILE A 413 -1.43 -10.29 -2.70
CA ILE A 413 -0.97 -10.47 -1.30
C ILE A 413 0.24 -9.58 -0.99
N ASN A 414 0.54 -8.59 -1.84
CA ASN A 414 1.72 -7.72 -1.73
C ASN A 414 3.06 -8.48 -1.70
N ASP A 415 3.17 -9.58 -2.44
CA ASP A 415 4.36 -10.44 -2.44
C ASP A 415 4.90 -10.75 -3.86
N LEU A 416 4.64 -9.85 -4.81
CA LEU A 416 5.24 -9.90 -6.14
C LEU A 416 6.69 -9.40 -6.06
N ASP A 417 7.65 -10.32 -6.19
CA ASP A 417 9.06 -10.00 -6.42
C ASP A 417 9.35 -9.98 -7.92
N VAL A 418 9.44 -8.78 -8.49
CA VAL A 418 9.70 -8.59 -9.93
C VAL A 418 11.01 -9.23 -10.39
N LYS A 419 11.99 -9.40 -9.50
CA LYS A 419 13.28 -10.04 -9.83
C LYS A 419 13.15 -11.54 -10.08
N GLN A 420 12.04 -12.14 -9.67
CA GLN A 420 11.76 -13.55 -9.89
C GLN A 420 10.97 -13.79 -11.18
N LEU A 421 10.59 -12.75 -11.93
CA LEU A 421 9.95 -12.91 -13.24
C LEU A 421 10.99 -13.34 -14.28
N ARG A 422 10.69 -14.42 -15.00
CA ARG A 422 11.61 -15.18 -15.85
C ARG A 422 11.64 -14.67 -17.29
N THR A 423 10.47 -14.32 -17.82
CA THR A 423 10.29 -13.94 -19.22
C THR A 423 10.35 -12.41 -19.39
N PRO A 424 10.92 -11.90 -20.50
CA PRO A 424 10.89 -10.48 -20.80
C PRO A 424 9.47 -9.89 -20.88
N SER A 425 8.49 -10.70 -21.30
CA SER A 425 7.09 -10.27 -21.40
C SER A 425 6.44 -10.06 -20.04
N ALA A 426 6.73 -10.89 -19.04
CA ALA A 426 6.18 -10.74 -17.70
C ALA A 426 6.52 -9.39 -17.05
N HIS A 427 7.74 -8.91 -17.24
CA HIS A 427 8.15 -7.57 -16.75
C HIS A 427 7.33 -6.42 -17.36
N LYS A 428 6.74 -6.60 -18.55
CA LYS A 428 5.89 -5.58 -19.19
C LYS A 428 4.46 -5.57 -18.65
N LEU A 429 4.04 -6.63 -17.95
CA LEU A 429 2.67 -6.85 -17.49
C LEU A 429 2.41 -6.45 -16.03
N LEU A 430 3.37 -5.82 -15.35
CA LEU A 430 3.18 -5.41 -13.94
C LEU A 430 1.95 -4.49 -13.76
N LEU A 431 1.70 -3.60 -14.73
CA LEU A 431 0.53 -2.73 -14.73
C LEU A 431 -0.76 -3.51 -14.98
N VAL A 432 -0.76 -4.41 -15.97
CA VAL A 432 -1.89 -5.33 -16.26
C VAL A 432 -2.25 -6.16 -15.02
N ALA A 433 -1.28 -6.74 -14.32
CA ALA A 433 -1.53 -7.52 -13.11
C ALA A 433 -2.24 -6.68 -12.02
N ARG A 434 -1.86 -5.39 -11.89
CA ARG A 434 -2.55 -4.47 -10.97
C ARG A 434 -3.96 -4.11 -11.44
N GLU A 435 -4.16 -3.88 -12.73
CA GLU A 435 -5.48 -3.60 -13.31
C GLU A 435 -6.43 -4.77 -13.13
N LEU A 436 -5.97 -6.01 -13.33
CA LEU A 436 -6.76 -7.22 -13.10
C LEU A 436 -7.13 -7.43 -11.63
N LEU A 437 -6.26 -7.04 -10.69
CA LEU A 437 -6.57 -7.11 -9.25
C LEU A 437 -7.67 -6.10 -8.86
N GLU A 438 -7.68 -4.92 -9.48
CA GLU A 438 -8.63 -3.85 -9.20
C GLU A 438 -9.90 -3.92 -10.08
N ASP A 439 -9.97 -4.88 -11.00
CA ASP A 439 -11.11 -5.11 -11.87
C ASP A 439 -12.30 -5.67 -11.08
N THR A 440 -13.06 -4.75 -10.49
CA THR A 440 -14.28 -5.06 -9.74
C THR A 440 -15.50 -5.36 -10.63
N GLN A 441 -15.41 -5.23 -11.97
CA GLN A 441 -16.60 -5.20 -12.84
C GLN A 441 -16.51 -5.80 -14.27
N GLY A 442 -15.41 -6.33 -14.83
CA GLY A 442 -15.51 -6.61 -16.29
C GLY A 442 -14.59 -7.53 -17.11
N ILE A 443 -13.56 -8.21 -16.57
CA ILE A 443 -12.79 -9.21 -17.34
C ILE A 443 -12.54 -10.47 -16.53
N VAL A 444 -12.14 -10.34 -15.27
CA VAL A 444 -11.79 -11.48 -14.41
C VAL A 444 -12.75 -11.68 -13.22
N SER A 445 -13.76 -10.81 -13.11
CA SER A 445 -14.80 -10.82 -12.06
C SER A 445 -15.76 -12.00 -12.14
#